data_AF-A0A2U9NK79-F1
#
_entry.id   AF-A0A2U9NK79-F1
#
_cell.length_a   1.000
_cell.length_b   1.000
_cell.length_c   1.000
_cell.angle_alpha   90.00
_cell.angle_beta   90.00
_cell.angle_gamma   90.00
#
_symmetry.space_group_name_H-M   'P 1'
#
loop_
_entity.id
_entity.type
_entity.pdbx_description
1 polymer ?
#
loop_
_entity_poly.entity_id
_entity_poly.type
_entity_poly.pdbx_seq_one_letter_code
_entity_poly.pdbx_strand_id
1 'polypeptide(L)'
;MKYFLPPTNKNPAIQQENERILNLIKTIVKIFLRFSYLTLTSFVLRPVLLKILPMECLVPPFIPYWLFAIYDASCITVCAFSVLWVDAFFSLILLLLYFQFRMLNLRIAAIDFASVHDEKSAKIVEKDIKEIVDQHNFLYDYLDSFNRFASIMALVQCILTI
;
A
#
# COMPACT_ATOMS: atom_id res chain seq x y z
N MET A 1 -18.36 5.38 -2.11
CA MET A 1 -17.12 4.97 -2.81
C MET A 1 -17.29 5.20 -4.34
N LYS A 2 -17.55 6.45 -4.77
CA LYS A 2 -18.04 6.78 -6.12
C LYS A 2 -16.95 7.27 -7.10
N TYR A 3 -15.69 7.36 -6.65
CA TYR A 3 -14.60 8.01 -7.39
C TYR A 3 -13.49 7.07 -7.85
N PHE A 4 -13.55 5.77 -7.53
CA PHE A 4 -12.72 4.77 -8.20
C PHE A 4 -13.38 4.47 -9.55
N LEU A 5 -13.18 5.37 -10.52
CA LEU A 5 -13.70 5.15 -11.86
C LEU A 5 -13.03 3.89 -12.43
N PRO A 6 -13.81 2.97 -13.04
CA PRO A 6 -13.23 1.88 -13.81
C PRO A 6 -12.32 2.47 -14.90
N PRO A 7 -11.33 1.72 -15.41
CA PRO A 7 -10.51 2.15 -16.53
C PRO A 7 -11.37 2.18 -17.82
N THR A 8 -12.32 3.09 -17.91
CA THR A 8 -13.13 3.37 -19.10
C THR A 8 -12.39 4.32 -20.03
N ASN A 9 -11.08 4.11 -20.21
CA ASN A 9 -10.39 4.69 -21.34
C ASN A 9 -10.43 3.66 -22.48
N LYS A 10 -11.04 4.02 -23.62
CA LYS A 10 -11.12 3.16 -24.81
C LYS A 10 -9.78 3.04 -25.55
N ASN A 11 -8.75 3.79 -25.13
CA ASN A 11 -7.43 3.71 -25.74
C ASN A 11 -6.69 2.43 -25.29
N PRO A 12 -6.42 1.47 -26.20
CA PRO A 12 -5.80 0.19 -25.87
C PRO A 12 -4.38 0.35 -25.30
N ALA A 13 -3.65 1.42 -25.66
CA ALA A 13 -2.32 1.69 -25.13
C ALA A 13 -2.35 2.00 -23.62
N ILE A 14 -3.34 2.78 -23.18
CA ILE A 14 -3.51 3.16 -21.77
C ILE A 14 -4.01 1.96 -20.96
N GLN A 15 -4.86 1.11 -21.54
CA GLN A 15 -5.29 -0.14 -20.89
C GLN A 15 -4.12 -1.10 -20.68
N GLN A 16 -3.26 -1.28 -21.69
CA GLN A 16 -2.09 -2.15 -21.59
C GLN A 16 -1.09 -1.64 -20.54
N GLU A 17 -0.88 -0.33 -20.45
CA GLU A 17 -0.02 0.26 -19.43
C GLU A 17 -0.57 0.01 -18.02
N ASN A 18 -1.88 0.17 -17.83
CA ASN A 18 -2.55 -0.10 -16.56
C ASN A 18 -2.44 -1.56 -16.13
N GLU A 19 -2.57 -2.50 -17.06
CA GLU A 19 -2.40 -3.93 -16.77
C GLU A 19 -0.97 -4.26 -16.37
N ARG A 20 0.03 -3.72 -17.06
CA ARG A 20 1.45 -3.88 -16.70
C ARG A 20 1.71 -3.40 -15.27
N ILE A 21 1.19 -2.21 -14.96
CA ILE A 21 1.25 -1.60 -13.64
C ILE A 21 0.59 -2.47 -12.58
N LEU A 22 -0.61 -2.97 -12.84
CA LEU A 22 -1.36 -3.80 -11.89
C LEU A 22 -0.64 -5.14 -11.65
N ASN A 23 0.01 -5.69 -12.68
CA ASN A 23 0.86 -6.86 -12.55
C ASN A 23 2.14 -6.58 -11.74
N LEU A 24 2.73 -5.39 -11.87
CA LEU A 24 3.85 -4.96 -11.02
C LEU A 24 3.43 -4.89 -9.54
N ILE A 25 2.28 -4.27 -9.23
CA ILE A 25 1.75 -4.21 -7.86
C ILE A 25 1.56 -5.63 -7.30
N LYS A 26 0.89 -6.50 -8.05
CA LYS A 26 0.70 -7.91 -7.66
C LYS A 26 2.02 -8.62 -7.40
N THR A 27 3.04 -8.31 -8.19
CA THR A 27 4.38 -8.88 -8.04
C THR A 27 5.08 -8.37 -6.79
N ILE A 28 5.05 -7.05 -6.54
CA ILE A 28 5.60 -6.42 -5.34
C ILE A 28 4.94 -7.00 -4.08
N VAL A 29 3.60 -7.08 -4.06
CA VAL A 29 2.85 -7.65 -2.94
C VAL A 29 3.22 -9.13 -2.71
N LYS A 30 3.33 -9.93 -3.78
CA LYS A 30 3.78 -11.33 -3.67
C LYS A 30 5.20 -11.45 -3.12
N ILE A 31 6.12 -10.59 -3.55
CA ILE A 31 7.50 -10.56 -3.05
C ILE A 31 7.51 -10.19 -1.58
N PHE A 32 6.79 -9.13 -1.20
CA PHE A 32 6.66 -8.70 0.19
C PHE A 32 6.15 -9.83 1.08
N LEU A 33 5.05 -10.49 0.70
CA LEU A 33 4.48 -11.61 1.46
C LEU A 33 5.46 -12.78 1.61
N ARG A 34 6.24 -13.10 0.58
CA ARG A 34 7.26 -14.15 0.64
C ARG A 34 8.37 -13.79 1.62
N PHE A 35 8.87 -12.56 1.59
CA PHE A 35 9.88 -12.08 2.53
C PHE A 35 9.35 -12.04 3.96
N SER A 36 8.13 -11.55 4.18
CA SER A 36 7.49 -11.56 5.50
C SER A 36 7.37 -12.98 6.06
N TYR A 37 6.94 -13.94 5.24
CA TYR A 37 6.85 -15.34 5.64
C TYR A 37 8.23 -15.93 5.99
N LEU A 38 9.26 -15.65 5.19
CA LEU A 38 10.62 -16.13 5.44
C LEU A 38 11.21 -15.57 6.74
N THR A 39 10.99 -14.29 7.02
CA THR A 39 11.41 -13.67 8.29
C THR A 39 10.67 -14.28 9.47
N LEU A 40 9.37 -14.55 9.32
CA LEU A 40 8.57 -15.17 10.39
C LEU A 40 9.08 -16.58 10.73
N THR A 41 9.32 -17.40 9.71
CA THR A 41 9.81 -18.76 9.92
C THR A 41 11.20 -18.77 10.55
N SER A 42 12.08 -17.82 10.21
CA SER A 42 13.39 -17.72 10.86
C SER A 42 13.29 -17.37 12.35
N PHE A 43 12.38 -16.48 12.73
CA PHE A 43 12.13 -16.14 14.14
C PHE A 43 11.53 -17.31 14.93
N VAL A 44 10.60 -18.06 14.34
CA VAL A 44 9.98 -19.23 14.98
C VAL A 44 10.93 -20.42 15.06
N LEU A 45 11.83 -20.62 14.08
CA LEU A 45 12.83 -21.69 14.13
C LEU A 45 13.92 -21.43 15.17
N ARG A 46 14.23 -20.17 15.48
CA ARG A 46 15.31 -19.80 16.41
C ARG A 46 15.23 -20.49 17.78
N PRO A 47 14.10 -20.48 18.50
CA PRO A 47 13.97 -21.19 19.78
C PRO A 47 14.08 -22.71 19.65
N VAL A 48 13.63 -23.29 18.53
CA VAL A 48 13.70 -24.75 18.29
C VAL A 48 15.14 -25.19 18.04
N LEU A 49 15.90 -24.43 17.25
CA LEU A 49 17.28 -24.77 16.88
C LEU A 49 18.28 -24.46 17.99
N LEU A 50 18.12 -23.33 18.68
CA LEU A 50 19.12 -22.82 19.62
C LEU A 50 18.75 -23.00 21.10
N LYS A 51 17.50 -23.39 21.42
CA LYS A 51 16.97 -23.45 22.79
C LYS A 51 17.17 -22.14 23.57
N ILE A 52 17.07 -21.02 22.85
CA ILE A 52 17.15 -19.66 23.41
C ILE A 52 15.77 -19.03 23.26
N LEU A 53 15.29 -18.38 24.33
CA LEU A 53 14.03 -17.65 24.28
C LEU A 53 14.14 -16.44 23.34
N PRO A 54 13.11 -16.19 22.52
CA PRO A 54 13.09 -15.03 21.63
C PRO A 54 13.25 -13.68 22.37
N MET A 55 12.68 -13.53 23.56
CA MET A 55 12.98 -12.42 24.48
C MET A 55 13.73 -12.91 25.72
N GLU A 56 14.69 -12.10 26.19
CA GLU A 56 15.31 -12.26 27.50
C GLU A 56 14.33 -11.78 28.58
N CYS A 57 13.38 -12.64 28.94
CA CYS A 57 12.40 -12.38 29.99
C CYS A 57 12.52 -13.38 31.15
N LEU A 58 12.12 -12.95 32.35
CA LEU A 58 12.07 -13.81 33.53
C LEU A 58 11.04 -14.92 33.30
N VAL A 59 11.49 -16.17 33.24
CA VAL A 59 10.61 -17.34 33.16
C VAL A 59 10.13 -17.71 34.57
N PRO A 60 8.81 -17.71 34.84
CA PRO A 60 8.31 -18.12 36.15
C PRO A 60 8.60 -19.62 36.40
N PRO A 61 9.03 -20.00 37.61
CA PRO A 61 9.46 -21.37 37.90
C PRO A 61 8.33 -22.42 37.82
N PHE A 62 7.07 -21.98 37.84
CA PHE A 62 5.89 -22.86 37.78
C PHE A 62 5.42 -23.18 36.36
N ILE A 63 5.98 -22.54 35.33
CA ILE A 63 5.58 -22.76 33.92
C ILE A 63 6.62 -23.64 33.22
N PRO A 64 6.21 -24.73 32.54
CA PRO A 64 7.13 -25.52 31.72
C PRO A 64 7.80 -24.65 30.65
N TYR A 65 9.13 -24.77 30.51
CA TYR A 65 9.93 -23.98 29.56
C TYR A 65 9.33 -23.96 28.13
N TRP A 66 8.93 -25.12 27.62
CA TRP A 66 8.36 -25.23 26.27
C TRP A 66 7.04 -24.49 26.10
N LEU A 67 6.19 -24.48 27.13
CA LEU A 67 4.93 -23.75 27.09
C LEU A 67 5.19 -22.24 27.09
N PHE A 68 6.15 -21.78 27.90
CA PHE A 68 6.55 -20.38 27.92
C PHE A 68 7.23 -19.95 26.62
N ALA A 69 8.06 -20.79 26.02
CA ALA A 69 8.72 -20.52 24.75
C ALA A 69 7.72 -20.37 23.58
N ILE A 70 6.68 -21.21 23.54
CA ILE A 70 5.60 -21.09 22.53
C ILE A 70 4.82 -19.77 22.74
N TYR A 71 4.50 -19.44 23.99
CA TYR A 71 3.82 -18.20 24.32
C TYR A 71 4.64 -16.97 23.88
N ASP A 72 5.91 -16.92 24.26
CA ASP A 72 6.82 -15.81 23.92
C ASP A 72 6.99 -15.67 22.39
N ALA A 73 7.24 -16.80 21.70
CA ALA A 73 7.32 -16.82 20.24
C ALA A 73 6.03 -16.33 19.58
N SER A 74 4.86 -16.73 20.09
CA SER A 74 3.57 -16.29 19.56
C SER A 74 3.33 -14.79 19.77
N CYS A 75 3.71 -14.25 20.94
CA CYS A 75 3.57 -12.85 21.28
C CYS A 75 4.42 -11.98 20.32
N ILE A 76 5.69 -12.32 20.15
CA ILE A 76 6.57 -11.63 19.20
C ILE A 76 6.06 -11.73 17.77
N THR A 77 5.59 -12.92 17.37
CA THR A 77 5.05 -13.14 16.03
C THR A 77 3.86 -12.21 15.77
N VAL A 78 2.92 -12.11 16.71
CA VAL A 78 1.74 -11.23 16.59
C VAL A 78 2.14 -9.75 16.55
N CYS A 79 3.06 -9.32 17.42
CA CYS A 79 3.55 -7.95 17.44
C CYS A 79 4.25 -7.59 16.12
N ALA A 80 5.19 -8.42 15.66
CA ALA A 80 5.92 -8.20 14.42
C ALA A 80 4.99 -8.20 13.20
N PHE A 81 4.00 -9.10 13.17
CA PHE A 81 3.01 -9.15 12.09
C PHE A 81 2.17 -7.87 12.07
N SER A 82 1.73 -7.38 13.23
CA SER A 82 0.94 -6.16 13.32
C SER A 82 1.67 -4.96 12.71
N VAL A 83 2.95 -4.76 13.04
CA VAL A 83 3.78 -3.68 12.47
C VAL A 83 3.95 -3.87 10.96
N LEU A 84 4.33 -5.07 10.51
CA LEU A 84 4.54 -5.35 9.09
C LEU A 84 3.28 -5.12 8.25
N TRP A 85 2.09 -5.43 8.77
CA TRP A 85 0.83 -5.20 8.06
C TRP A 85 0.47 -3.72 7.97
N VAL A 86 0.75 -2.96 9.02
CA VAL A 86 0.56 -1.52 9.00
C VAL A 86 1.47 -0.90 7.94
N ASP A 87 2.75 -1.26 7.91
CA ASP A 87 3.70 -0.78 6.89
C ASP A 87 3.28 -1.15 5.47
N ALA A 88 2.85 -2.40 5.28
CA ALA A 88 2.34 -2.89 4.00
C ALA A 88 1.10 -2.12 3.56
N PHE A 89 0.18 -1.83 4.49
CA PHE A 89 -1.04 -1.09 4.23
C PHE A 89 -0.75 0.36 3.81
N PHE A 90 0.10 1.06 4.56
CA PHE A 90 0.54 2.42 4.20
C PHE A 90 1.23 2.45 2.84
N SER A 91 2.14 1.52 2.60
CA SER A 91 2.85 1.39 1.32
C SER A 91 1.90 1.11 0.15
N LEU A 92 0.91 0.24 0.36
CA LEU A 92 -0.10 -0.08 -0.65
C LEU A 92 -0.98 1.14 -0.98
N ILE A 93 -1.40 1.91 0.03
CA ILE A 93 -2.18 3.14 -0.20
C ILE A 93 -1.36 4.16 -0.99
N LEU A 94 -0.10 4.40 -0.60
CA LEU A 94 0.80 5.31 -1.33
C LEU A 94 1.00 4.87 -2.77
N LEU A 95 1.18 3.57 -2.99
CA LEU A 95 1.33 3.00 -4.32
C LEU A 95 0.05 3.19 -5.16
N LEU A 96 -1.12 2.91 -4.59
CA LEU A 96 -2.42 3.14 -5.26
C LEU A 96 -2.61 4.61 -5.60
N LEU A 97 -2.27 5.51 -4.68
CA LEU A 97 -2.39 6.95 -4.87
C LEU A 97 -1.46 7.46 -5.98
N TYR A 98 -0.20 7.02 -5.96
CA TYR A 98 0.76 7.27 -7.06
C TYR A 98 0.18 6.82 -8.41
N PHE A 99 -0.46 5.65 -8.45
CA PHE A 99 -1.08 5.17 -9.68
C PHE A 99 -2.27 5.99 -10.13
N GLN A 100 -3.12 6.45 -9.20
CA GLN A 100 -4.23 7.33 -9.54
C GLN A 100 -3.73 8.67 -10.12
N PHE A 101 -2.67 9.24 -9.57
CA PHE A 101 -2.04 10.44 -10.14
C PHE A 101 -1.41 10.19 -11.51
N ARG A 102 -0.72 9.05 -11.71
CA ARG A 102 -0.16 8.70 -13.02
C ARG A 102 -1.25 8.52 -14.07
N MET A 103 -2.35 7.83 -13.73
CA MET A 103 -3.53 7.67 -14.57
C MET A 103 -4.14 9.01 -14.97
N LEU A 104 -4.23 9.94 -14.02
CA LEU A 104 -4.70 11.29 -14.27
C LEU A 104 -3.77 12.04 -15.25
N ASN A 105 -2.46 11.96 -15.06
CA ASN A 105 -1.49 12.58 -15.98
C ASN A 105 -1.59 12.02 -17.40
N LEU A 106 -1.78 10.72 -17.56
CA LEU A 106 -2.00 10.11 -18.88
C LEU A 106 -3.30 10.59 -19.53
N ARG A 107 -4.37 10.79 -18.74
CA ARG A 107 -5.63 11.36 -19.23
C ARG A 107 -5.45 12.81 -19.68
N ILE A 108 -4.72 13.62 -18.91
CA ILE A 108 -4.39 15.00 -19.27
C ILE A 108 -3.61 15.05 -20.58
N ALA A 109 -2.58 14.19 -20.72
CA ALA A 109 -1.77 14.11 -21.93
C ALA A 109 -2.54 13.60 -23.16
N ALA A 110 -3.62 12.85 -22.95
CA ALA A 110 -4.47 12.33 -24.01
C ALA A 110 -5.57 13.30 -24.49
N ILE A 111 -5.73 14.47 -23.85
CA ILE A 111 -6.68 15.49 -24.33
C ILE A 111 -6.14 16.10 -25.63
N ASP A 112 -6.83 15.85 -26.73
CA ASP A 112 -6.52 16.42 -28.03
C ASP A 112 -7.30 17.74 -28.25
N PHE A 113 -6.66 18.85 -27.92
CA PHE A 113 -7.19 20.19 -28.16
C PHE A 113 -7.27 20.56 -29.64
N ALA A 114 -6.54 19.88 -30.53
CA ALA A 114 -6.56 20.15 -31.96
C ALA A 114 -7.85 19.65 -32.64
N SER A 115 -8.54 18.69 -32.03
CA SER A 115 -9.79 18.12 -32.53
C SER A 115 -11.05 18.99 -32.33
N VAL A 116 -10.90 20.17 -31.69
CA VAL A 116 -12.01 21.07 -31.39
C VAL A 116 -12.35 21.92 -32.63
N HIS A 117 -13.14 21.36 -33.53
CA HIS A 117 -13.62 22.05 -34.72
C HIS A 117 -15.11 22.44 -34.66
N ASP A 118 -15.86 21.90 -33.68
CA ASP A 118 -17.31 22.05 -33.60
C ASP A 118 -17.79 22.33 -32.15
N GLU A 119 -18.93 22.99 -31.97
CA GLU A 119 -19.46 23.40 -30.64
C GLU A 119 -19.78 22.19 -29.76
N LYS A 120 -20.15 21.06 -30.38
CA LYS A 120 -20.35 19.78 -29.69
C LYS A 120 -19.05 19.19 -29.17
N SER A 121 -17.96 19.28 -29.94
CA SER A 121 -16.64 18.80 -29.54
C SER A 121 -16.06 19.64 -28.40
N ALA A 122 -16.30 20.95 -28.41
CA ALA A 122 -15.91 21.85 -27.32
C ALA A 122 -16.57 21.47 -25.99
N LYS A 123 -17.88 21.14 -26.00
CA LYS A 123 -18.61 20.71 -24.79
C LYS A 123 -18.12 19.37 -24.23
N ILE A 124 -17.65 18.46 -25.09
CA ILE A 124 -17.07 17.17 -24.66
C ILE A 124 -15.74 17.42 -23.95
N VAL A 125 -14.86 18.22 -24.55
CA VAL A 125 -13.56 18.56 -23.97
C VAL A 125 -13.72 19.32 -22.66
N GLU A 126 -14.65 20.27 -22.58
CA GLU A 126 -14.97 20.98 -21.33
C GLU A 126 -15.39 20.02 -20.22
N LYS A 127 -16.25 19.05 -20.54
CA LYS A 127 -16.68 18.02 -19.59
C LYS A 127 -15.52 17.13 -19.14
N ASP A 128 -14.67 16.69 -20.07
CA ASP A 128 -13.52 15.83 -19.76
C ASP A 128 -12.50 16.56 -18.88
N ILE A 129 -12.24 17.85 -19.15
CA ILE A 129 -11.39 18.71 -18.30
C ILE A 129 -11.99 18.84 -16.91
N LYS A 130 -13.30 19.09 -16.81
CA LYS A 130 -13.98 19.20 -15.51
C LYS A 130 -13.86 17.92 -14.70
N GLU A 131 -14.08 16.76 -15.32
CA GLU A 131 -13.90 15.45 -14.66
C GLU A 131 -12.46 15.24 -14.18
N ILE A 132 -11.47 15.65 -14.95
CA ILE A 132 -10.04 15.58 -14.56
C ILE A 132 -9.74 16.50 -13.37
N VAL A 133 -10.24 17.74 -13.38
CA VAL A 133 -10.02 18.69 -12.28
C VAL A 133 -10.70 18.20 -11.00
N ASP A 134 -11.92 17.68 -11.10
CA ASP A 134 -12.63 17.09 -9.97
C ASP A 134 -11.86 15.87 -9.40
N GLN A 135 -11.32 15.02 -10.28
CA GLN A 135 -10.49 13.88 -9.87
C GLN A 135 -9.17 14.33 -9.22
N HIS A 136 -8.53 15.38 -9.75
CA HIS A 136 -7.30 15.95 -9.18
C HIS A 136 -7.53 16.46 -7.76
N ASN A 137 -8.57 17.28 -7.58
CA ASN A 137 -8.93 17.84 -6.27
C ASN A 137 -9.25 16.74 -5.27
N PHE A 138 -10.02 15.72 -5.68
CA PHE A 138 -10.29 14.56 -4.83
C PHE A 138 -9.02 13.82 -4.39
N LEU A 139 -8.08 13.57 -5.31
CA LEU A 139 -6.82 12.89 -4.99
C LEU A 139 -5.93 13.73 -4.09
N TYR A 140 -5.93 15.05 -4.27
CA TYR A 140 -5.20 15.98 -3.43
C TYR A 140 -5.76 16.03 -2.01
N ASP A 141 -7.08 16.16 -1.86
CA ASP A 141 -7.74 16.14 -0.56
C ASP A 141 -7.54 14.80 0.16
N TYR A 142 -7.60 13.69 -0.58
CA TYR A 142 -7.31 12.37 -0.04
C TYR A 142 -5.85 12.27 0.42
N LEU A 143 -4.89 12.75 -0.37
CA LEU A 143 -3.48 12.77 0.00
C LEU A 143 -3.24 13.59 1.27
N ASP A 144 -3.86 14.76 1.39
CA ASP A 144 -3.69 15.63 2.55
C ASP A 144 -4.32 15.00 3.82
N SER A 145 -5.51 14.41 3.69
CA SER A 145 -6.12 13.64 4.78
C SER A 145 -5.28 12.42 5.18
N PHE A 146 -4.73 11.71 4.19
CA PHE A 146 -3.87 10.56 4.44
C PHE A 146 -2.55 10.97 5.09
N ASN A 147 -1.93 12.06 4.64
CA ASN A 147 -0.68 12.58 5.19
C ASN A 147 -0.85 12.98 6.68
N ARG A 148 -1.98 13.59 7.05
CA ARG A 148 -2.28 13.88 8.47
C ARG A 148 -2.32 12.62 9.33
N PHE A 149 -2.87 11.52 8.81
CA PHE A 149 -2.91 10.24 9.51
C PHE A 149 -1.55 9.53 9.52
N ALA A 150 -0.89 9.47 8.35
CA ALA A 150 0.37 8.77 8.14
C ALA A 150 1.53 9.43 8.87
N SER A 151 1.56 10.77 8.94
CA SER A 151 2.65 11.50 9.62
C SER A 151 2.76 11.16 11.10
N ILE A 152 1.64 11.02 11.80
CA ILE A 152 1.63 10.62 13.22
C ILE A 152 2.16 9.20 13.37
N MET A 153 1.67 8.27 12.55
CA MET A 153 2.10 6.87 12.60
C MET A 153 3.58 6.71 12.25
N ALA A 154 4.04 7.38 11.20
CA ALA A 154 5.44 7.39 10.81
C ALA A 154 6.34 8.00 11.90
N LEU A 155 5.88 9.06 12.58
CA LEU A 155 6.62 9.67 13.69
C LEU A 155 6.76 8.71 14.87
N VAL A 156 5.69 8.04 15.27
CA VAL A 156 5.74 7.01 16.32
C VAL A 156 6.70 5.89 15.95
N GLN A 157 6.64 5.42 14.70
CA GLN A 157 7.50 4.33 14.23
C GLN A 157 8.97 4.74 14.14
N CYS A 158 9.28 5.96 13.70
CA CYS A 158 10.63 6.51 13.74
C CYS A 158 11.17 6.56 15.17
N ILE A 159 10.37 7.00 16.14
CA ILE A 159 10.80 7.05 17.56
C ILE A 159 11.05 5.63 18.10
N LEU A 160 10.24 4.65 17.73
CA LEU A 160 10.40 3.26 18.18
C LEU A 160 11.58 2.52 17.53
N THR A 161 12.06 3.02 16.38
CA THR A 161 13.14 2.38 15.61
C THR A 161 14.52 2.98 15.93
N ILE A 162 14.58 4.22 16.47
CA ILE A 162 15.80 4.90 16.94
C ILE A 162 16.14 4.42 18.35
#